data_AF-A0A9X9BH57-F1
#
_entry.id   AF-A0A9X9BH57-F1
#
_cell.length_a   1.000
_cell.length_b   1.000
_cell.length_c   1.000
_cell.angle_alpha   90.00
_cell.angle_beta   90.00
_cell.angle_gamma   90.00
#
_symmetry.space_group_name_H-M   'P 1'
#
loop_
_entity.id
_entity.type
_entity.pdbx_description
1 polymer ?
#
loop_
_entity_poly.entity_id
_entity_poly.type
_entity_poly.pdbx_seq_one_letter_code
_entity_poly.pdbx_strand_id
1 'polypeptide(L)'
;MFREMYGRSKYAYAHIGHLHSDEGRKSGLMYVERHETLAAPDAYAAGGGWLSGRSAKVITYSKLHGEVSRLTLRPEMVKGAARMPVAANDNVARERRAA
;
A
#
# COMPACT_ATOMS: atom_id res chain seq x y z
N MET A 1 7.56 14.34 -27.55
CA MET A 1 6.43 15.09 -26.97
C MET A 1 6.99 16.03 -25.91
N PHE A 2 6.72 17.33 -26.01
CA PHE A 2 7.43 18.38 -25.26
C PHE A 2 6.96 18.46 -23.81
N ARG A 3 7.91 18.33 -22.86
CA ARG A 3 7.67 18.30 -21.41
C ARG A 3 7.02 19.58 -20.86
N GLU A 4 7.21 20.69 -21.54
CA GLU A 4 6.65 22.03 -21.25
C GLU A 4 5.12 22.07 -21.38
N MET A 5 4.52 21.19 -22.20
CA MET A 5 3.06 21.09 -22.34
C MET A 5 2.36 20.33 -21.19
N TYR A 6 3.08 19.49 -20.45
CA TYR A 6 2.48 18.55 -19.49
C TYR A 6 2.46 19.04 -18.03
N GLY A 7 3.13 20.16 -17.73
CA GLY A 7 3.05 20.80 -16.41
C GLY A 7 4.39 21.29 -15.88
N ARG A 8 4.32 22.27 -14.97
CA ARG A 8 5.50 23.00 -14.44
C ARG A 8 6.38 22.20 -13.47
N SER A 9 5.89 21.06 -12.97
CA SER A 9 6.61 20.25 -11.98
C SER A 9 7.56 19.28 -12.67
N LYS A 10 8.83 19.22 -12.24
CA LYS A 10 9.86 18.30 -12.76
C LYS A 10 9.54 16.82 -12.45
N TYR A 11 8.94 16.57 -11.29
CA TYR A 11 8.51 15.26 -10.82
C TYR A 11 6.99 15.26 -10.63
N ALA A 12 6.34 14.14 -10.98
CA ALA A 12 4.90 13.97 -10.85
C ALA A 12 4.62 12.57 -10.30
N TYR A 13 3.79 12.51 -9.27
CA TYR A 13 3.42 11.30 -8.55
C TYR A 13 1.91 11.29 -8.34
N ALA A 14 1.29 10.13 -8.49
CA ALA A 14 -0.10 9.89 -8.09
C ALA A 14 -0.16 8.71 -7.14
N HIS A 15 -0.98 8.83 -6.10
CA HIS A 15 -1.24 7.78 -5.13
C HIS A 15 -2.66 7.31 -5.26
N ILE A 16 -2.83 6.00 -5.46
CA ILE A 16 -4.13 5.36 -5.63
C ILE A 16 -4.30 4.21 -4.64
N GLY A 17 -5.55 3.77 -4.47
CA GLY A 17 -5.91 2.64 -3.62
C GLY A 17 -6.76 1.63 -4.40
N HIS A 18 -7.90 1.23 -3.81
CA HIS A 18 -8.92 0.33 -4.37
C HIS A 18 -8.55 -1.16 -4.38
N LEU A 19 -7.49 -1.58 -5.07
CA LEU A 19 -7.16 -3.01 -5.20
C LEU A 19 -6.36 -3.61 -4.02
N HIS A 20 -6.15 -2.82 -2.95
CA HIS A 20 -5.52 -3.23 -1.70
C HIS A 20 -4.17 -3.95 -1.85
N SER A 21 -3.48 -3.76 -2.97
CA SER A 21 -2.24 -4.45 -3.34
C SER A 21 -1.21 -3.42 -3.75
N ASP A 22 0.05 -3.69 -3.44
CA ASP A 22 1.15 -2.82 -3.79
C ASP A 22 1.43 -2.86 -5.29
N GLU A 23 1.52 -1.70 -5.95
CA GLU A 23 1.95 -1.63 -7.35
C GLU A 23 2.53 -0.26 -7.69
N GLY A 24 3.65 -0.24 -8.41
CA GLY A 24 4.23 0.99 -8.98
C GLY A 24 4.26 0.94 -10.50
N ARG A 25 3.60 1.90 -11.16
CA ARG A 25 3.62 2.05 -12.63
C ARG A 25 4.21 3.39 -13.03
N LYS A 26 5.26 3.34 -13.84
CA LYS A 26 5.83 4.54 -14.46
C LYS A 26 5.29 4.69 -15.88
N SER A 27 4.73 5.86 -16.18
CA SER A 27 4.32 6.23 -17.54
C SER A 27 5.18 7.40 -18.06
N GLY A 28 4.93 7.81 -19.31
CA GLY A 28 5.51 9.05 -19.85
C GLY A 28 5.03 10.32 -19.13
N LEU A 29 3.97 10.23 -18.31
CA LEU A 29 3.37 11.35 -17.60
C LEU A 29 3.87 11.47 -16.15
N MET A 30 3.69 10.40 -15.37
CA MET A 30 3.97 10.39 -13.93
C MET A 30 4.20 8.96 -13.42
N TYR A 31 4.70 8.87 -12.19
CA TYR A 31 4.71 7.63 -11.43
C TYR A 31 3.40 7.47 -10.66
N VAL A 32 2.71 6.36 -10.86
CA VAL A 32 1.46 6.04 -10.17
C VAL A 32 1.73 4.88 -9.23
N GLU A 33 1.55 5.12 -7.93
CA GLU A 33 1.72 4.13 -6.88
C GLU A 33 0.36 3.76 -6.29
N ARG A 34 0.02 2.48 -6.35
CA ARG A 34 -1.10 1.89 -5.61
C ARG A 34 -0.60 1.38 -4.27
N HIS A 35 -1.28 1.78 -3.20
CA HIS A 35 -0.96 1.34 -1.86
C HIS A 35 -1.77 0.12 -1.44
N GLU A 36 -1.14 -0.74 -0.64
CA GLU A 36 -1.83 -1.74 0.17
C GLU A 36 -2.73 -1.07 1.21
N THR A 37 -3.73 -1.81 1.69
CA THR A 37 -4.53 -1.35 2.82
C THR A 37 -3.89 -1.77 4.13
N LEU A 38 -3.83 -0.88 5.12
CA LEU A 38 -3.33 -1.22 6.46
C LEU A 38 -4.32 -2.12 7.23
N ALA A 39 -5.61 -1.98 6.93
CA ALA A 39 -6.67 -2.79 7.53
C ALA A 39 -6.51 -4.27 7.15
N ALA A 40 -6.92 -5.18 8.03
CA ALA A 40 -6.99 -6.59 7.64
C ALA A 40 -8.14 -6.82 6.65
N PRO A 41 -8.04 -7.84 5.79
CA PRO A 41 -9.07 -8.15 4.80
C PRO A 41 -10.37 -8.60 5.47
N ASP A 42 -11.52 -8.21 4.91
CA ASP A 42 -12.80 -8.77 5.33
C ASP A 42 -12.93 -10.26 4.94
N ALA A 43 -14.00 -10.92 5.37
CA ALA A 43 -14.21 -12.34 5.12
C ALA A 43 -14.27 -12.70 3.62
N TYR A 44 -14.76 -11.78 2.78
CA TYR A 44 -14.84 -11.98 1.34
C TYR A 44 -13.45 -11.90 0.70
N ALA A 45 -12.72 -10.82 0.99
CA ALA A 45 -11.35 -10.59 0.51
C ALA A 45 -10.38 -11.70 0.97
N ALA A 46 -10.54 -12.22 2.19
CA ALA A 46 -9.73 -13.33 2.67
C ALA A 46 -9.98 -14.65 1.91
N GLY A 47 -11.17 -14.83 1.32
CA GLY A 47 -11.58 -16.04 0.63
C GLY A 47 -11.23 -16.12 -0.85
N GLY A 48 -11.00 -15.00 -1.54
CA GLY A 48 -10.89 -14.97 -3.02
C GLY A 48 -9.46 -15.00 -3.59
N GLY A 49 -8.46 -15.38 -2.80
CA GLY A 49 -7.11 -15.70 -3.31
C GLY A 49 -6.28 -14.50 -3.80
N TRP A 50 -6.68 -13.27 -3.48
CA TRP A 50 -5.91 -12.08 -3.82
C TRP A 50 -4.63 -11.96 -2.97
N LEU A 51 -3.50 -11.70 -3.62
CA LEU A 51 -2.24 -11.39 -2.97
C LEU A 51 -2.24 -9.92 -2.54
N SER A 52 -2.72 -9.66 -1.32
CA SER A 52 -2.69 -8.35 -0.67
C SER A 52 -1.88 -8.42 0.63
N GLY A 53 -0.79 -7.65 0.71
CA GLY A 53 -0.13 -7.38 1.98
C GLY A 53 -0.83 -6.26 2.73
N ARG A 54 -0.25 -5.88 3.88
CA ARG A 54 -0.73 -4.77 4.70
C ARG A 54 0.41 -3.84 5.02
N SER A 55 0.28 -2.58 4.63
CA SER A 55 1.28 -1.57 4.94
C SER A 55 0.70 -0.15 4.93
N ALA A 56 1.41 0.75 5.59
CA ALA A 56 1.27 2.19 5.47
C ALA A 56 2.63 2.76 5.06
N LYS A 57 2.63 3.65 4.07
CA LYS A 57 3.87 4.20 3.53
C LYS A 57 3.97 5.69 3.84
N VAL A 58 5.11 6.09 4.39
CA VAL A 58 5.49 7.50 4.54
C VAL A 58 6.50 7.80 3.45
N ILE A 59 6.12 8.68 2.51
CA ILE A 59 6.96 9.01 1.36
C ILE A 59 7.26 10.50 1.38
N THR A 60 8.54 10.84 1.35
CA THR A 60 9.01 12.23 1.39
C THR A 60 9.49 12.66 0.02
N TYR A 61 8.94 13.76 -0.46
CA TYR A 61 9.27 14.34 -1.77
C TYR A 61 10.02 15.66 -1.64
N SER A 62 11.05 15.82 -2.46
CA SER A 62 11.77 17.06 -2.71
C SER A 62 11.41 17.62 -4.08
N LYS A 63 11.18 18.92 -4.15
CA LYS A 63 10.95 19.63 -5.41
C LYS A 63 12.14 19.50 -6.38
N LEU A 64 13.36 19.41 -5.86
CA LEU A 64 14.60 19.40 -6.66
C LEU A 64 15.06 17.98 -7.02
N HIS A 65 14.76 17.00 -6.16
CA HIS A 65 15.31 15.64 -6.25
C HIS A 65 14.27 14.53 -6.42
N GLY A 66 12.97 14.84 -6.37
CA GLY A 66 11.91 13.82 -6.44
C GLY A 66 11.72 13.13 -5.10
N GLU A 67 11.40 11.84 -5.09
CA GLU A 67 11.34 11.04 -3.86
C GLU A 67 12.72 10.93 -3.22
N VAL A 68 12.84 11.26 -1.93
CA VAL A 68 14.12 11.27 -1.20
C VAL A 68 14.15 10.34 0.01
N SER A 69 12.99 9.90 0.50
CA SER A 69 12.90 8.96 1.60
C SER A 69 11.56 8.22 1.59
N ARG A 70 11.60 6.97 2.03
CA ARG A 70 10.46 6.08 2.13
C ARG A 70 10.57 5.20 3.36
N LEU A 71 9.50 5.16 4.14
CA LEU A 71 9.31 4.22 5.23
C LEU A 71 8.05 3.40 4.97
N THR A 72 8.17 2.09 5.06
CA THR A 72 7.03 1.16 4.98
C THR A 72 6.78 0.58 6.36
N LEU A 73 5.68 0.99 6.97
CA LEU A 73 5.22 0.51 8.27
C LEU A 73 4.26 -0.64 8.04
N ARG A 74 4.51 -1.77 8.71
CA ARG A 74 3.60 -2.91 8.67
C ARG A 74 2.92 -3.11 10.02
N PRO A 75 1.67 -3.60 10.07
CA PRO A 75 0.95 -3.85 11.33
C PRO A 75 1.73 -4.70 12.33
N GLU A 76 2.55 -5.65 11.86
CA GLU A 76 3.34 -6.54 12.72
C GLU A 76 4.35 -5.77 13.59
N MET A 77 4.78 -4.58 13.15
CA MET A 77 5.72 -3.73 13.88
C MET A 77 5.12 -3.11 15.15
N VAL A 78 3.80 -3.07 15.27
CA VAL A 78 3.08 -2.49 16.41
C VAL A 78 2.20 -3.52 17.11
N LYS A 79 2.43 -4.82 16.85
CA LYS A 79 1.67 -5.91 17.45
C LYS A 79 1.80 -5.87 18.97
N GLY A 80 0.67 -5.80 19.68
CA GLY A 80 0.62 -5.70 21.14
C GLY A 80 0.76 -4.30 21.73
N ALA A 81 1.00 -3.26 20.91
CA ALA A 81 1.01 -1.87 21.39
C ALA A 81 -0.41 -1.31 21.60
N ALA A 82 -1.41 -1.86 20.91
CA ALA A 82 -2.81 -1.51 21.07
C ALA A 82 -3.49 -2.36 22.13
N ARG A 83 -4.46 -1.78 22.86
CA ARG A 83 -5.30 -2.47 23.85
C ARG A 83 -6.06 -3.67 23.25
N MET A 84 -6.31 -3.63 21.94
CA MET A 84 -6.66 -4.80 21.12
C MET A 84 -5.40 -5.26 20.37
N PRO A 85 -4.75 -6.36 20.79
CA PRO A 85 -3.45 -6.78 20.25
C PRO A 85 -3.55 -7.44 18.87
N VAL A 86 -4.77 -7.71 18.37
CA VAL A 86 -5.07 -8.47 17.17
C VAL A 86 -6.27 -7.80 16.48
N ALA A 87 -6.23 -7.60 15.17
CA ALA A 87 -7.38 -7.08 14.43
C ALA A 87 -8.53 -8.10 14.50
N ALA A 88 -9.77 -7.63 14.57
CA ALA A 88 -10.95 -8.50 14.74
C ALA A 88 -11.11 -9.56 13.63
N ASN A 89 -10.45 -9.35 12.50
CA ASN A 89 -10.43 -10.19 11.31
C ASN A 89 -9.02 -10.72 10.96
N ASP A 90 -8.05 -10.66 11.87
CA ASP A 90 -6.82 -11.43 11.70
C ASP A 90 -7.18 -12.91 11.83
N ASN A 91 -7.48 -13.53 10.68
CA ASN A 91 -7.83 -14.94 10.57
C ASN A 91 -6.66 -15.77 11.12
N VAL A 92 -6.78 -16.25 12.36
CA VAL A 92 -5.92 -17.34 12.84
C VAL A 92 -6.09 -18.51 11.87
N ALA A 93 -4.98 -19.12 11.45
CA ALA A 93 -5.00 -20.29 10.59
C ALA A 93 -5.78 -21.40 11.30
N ARG A 94 -7.07 -21.51 10.99
CA ARG A 94 -7.92 -22.58 11.49
C ARG A 94 -7.46 -23.83 10.75
N GLU A 95 -6.97 -24.84 11.47
CA GLU A 95 -6.66 -26.15 10.90
C GLU A 95 -7.85 -26.58 10.04
N ARG A 96 -7.61 -26.77 8.73
CA ARG A 96 -8.60 -27.36 7.85
C ARG A 96 -8.85 -28.77 8.36
N ARG A 97 -9.94 -28.97 9.11
CA ARG A 97 -10.42 -30.33 9.39
C ARG A 97 -10.79 -30.93 8.04
N ALA A 98 -10.03 -31.94 7.62
CA ALA A 98 -10.39 -32.79 6.52
C ALA A 98 -11.79 -33.37 6.81
N ALA A 99 -12.68 -33.26 5.84
CA ALA A 99 -13.97 -33.94 5.85
C ALA A 99 -13.77 -35.44 5.58
#